data_AF-A0A7D6ZSR7-F1
#
_entry.id   AF-A0A7D6ZSR7-F1
#
_cell.length_a   1.000
_cell.length_b   1.000
_cell.length_c   1.000
_cell.angle_alpha   90.00
_cell.angle_beta   90.00
_cell.angle_gamma   90.00
#
_symmetry.space_group_name_H-M   'P 1'
#
loop_
_entity.id
_entity.type
_entity.pdbx_description
1 polymer ?
#
loop_
_entity_poly.entity_id
_entity_poly.type
_entity_poly.pdbx_seq_one_letter_code
_entity_poly.pdbx_strand_id
1 'polypeptide(L)'
;MDAFFASVEQLTRPTLRGRPVLVGGMGGRGVVAGASYEARVFGARSAMPMHQAKRLVGVTGVVIPPRGAVYSELSGQVFDTLRERIPILETLSFDEAFGEPAELAGATPEQVLSFCEALRRAVRERTGLVASVGAGSGKQLAKIASGLAKPDGVRVISRAEQQGFLSALPVRKLWGVGPVAESRLRTLGIETVGAFAALPESEAASILGSSLGIALHRLARGIDDRPVAERAEAKQISAETTYETDIVTLAQLRPAIDAMAASAHRRLTQDGRAARTVVLKLKKADMSIVTRSSTLPYATEDLTTLTAAAQRSALDPVELGPIRLVGVGFAGLSEIRQESLFPELDQTVEANESVSEEPTLGLALGPEPVVPPPTRSYTTQTWYPGLDVAHPEFGHGWVQGSGHGRVTVRFETRSTGPGPARTFAADDPGLTRADPLDSLR
;
A
#
# COMPACT_ATOMS: atom_id res chain seq x y z
N MET A 1 8.69 -6.49 10.12
CA MET A 1 7.63 -7.30 10.74
C MET A 1 7.21 -8.44 9.84
N ASP A 2 6.56 -9.44 10.43
CA ASP A 2 6.20 -10.68 9.76
C ASP A 2 4.70 -10.74 9.49
N ALA A 3 4.33 -11.01 8.23
CA ALA A 3 2.95 -11.00 7.75
C ALA A 3 2.11 -9.82 8.28
N PHE A 4 2.69 -8.62 8.35
CA PHE A 4 2.28 -7.52 9.23
C PHE A 4 0.77 -7.31 9.34
N PHE A 5 0.07 -7.04 8.24
CA PHE A 5 -1.38 -6.80 8.29
C PHE A 5 -2.15 -8.00 8.86
N ALA A 6 -1.84 -9.23 8.43
CA ALA A 6 -2.52 -10.41 8.95
C ALA A 6 -2.19 -10.65 10.44
N SER A 7 -0.93 -10.43 10.85
CA SER A 7 -0.52 -10.53 12.25
C SER A 7 -1.22 -9.50 13.14
N VAL A 8 -1.43 -8.28 12.66
CA VAL A 8 -2.23 -7.25 13.37
C VAL A 8 -3.69 -7.69 13.51
N GLU A 9 -4.27 -8.25 12.45
CA GLU A 9 -5.63 -8.79 12.51
C GLU A 9 -5.74 -9.95 13.50
N GLN A 10 -4.78 -10.89 13.51
CA GLN A 10 -4.76 -12.01 14.46
C GLN A 10 -4.44 -11.58 15.91
N LEU A 11 -3.71 -10.47 16.09
CA LEU A 11 -3.43 -9.89 17.39
C LEU A 11 -4.71 -9.36 18.04
N THR A 12 -5.46 -8.55 17.30
CA THR A 12 -6.67 -7.83 17.75
C THR A 12 -7.96 -8.66 17.64
N ARG A 13 -7.94 -9.74 16.87
CA ARG A 13 -9.03 -10.72 16.73
C ARG A 13 -8.51 -12.11 17.09
N PRO A 14 -8.38 -12.43 18.38
CA PRO A 14 -7.64 -13.61 18.84
C PRO A 14 -8.16 -14.94 18.28
N THR A 15 -9.46 -15.04 17.94
CA THR A 15 -10.03 -16.23 17.28
C THR A 15 -9.47 -16.47 15.86
N LEU A 16 -8.77 -15.51 15.26
CA LEU A 16 -8.11 -15.67 13.96
C LEU A 16 -6.70 -16.28 14.03
N ARG A 17 -6.11 -16.42 15.23
CA ARG A 17 -4.78 -17.02 15.38
C ARG A 17 -4.80 -18.47 14.91
N GLY A 18 -3.79 -18.88 14.14
CA GLY A 18 -3.74 -20.23 13.55
C GLY A 18 -4.66 -20.44 12.36
N ARG A 19 -5.42 -19.42 11.92
CA ARG A 19 -6.32 -19.50 10.76
C ARG A 19 -5.70 -18.83 9.53
N PRO A 20 -6.00 -19.31 8.32
CA PRO A 20 -5.53 -18.66 7.10
C PRO A 20 -6.30 -17.36 6.85
N VAL A 21 -5.70 -16.25 7.29
CA VAL A 21 -6.20 -14.87 7.12
C VAL A 21 -5.63 -14.23 5.85
N LEU A 22 -6.50 -13.58 5.08
CA LEU A 22 -6.22 -12.74 3.92
C LEU A 22 -6.75 -11.33 4.18
N VAL A 23 -5.86 -10.35 4.28
CA VAL A 23 -6.22 -8.93 4.41
C VAL A 23 -6.22 -8.30 3.02
N GLY A 24 -7.30 -7.61 2.64
CA GLY A 24 -7.33 -6.89 1.36
C GLY A 24 -8.72 -6.47 0.92
N GLY A 25 -8.80 -6.00 -0.33
CA GLY A 25 -10.06 -5.60 -0.94
C GLY A 25 -10.98 -6.80 -1.14
N MET A 26 -12.24 -6.68 -0.71
CA MET A 26 -13.25 -7.76 -0.83
C MET A 26 -14.04 -7.74 -2.14
N GLY A 27 -14.00 -6.62 -2.88
CA GLY A 27 -14.67 -6.50 -4.18
C GLY A 27 -14.03 -7.36 -5.28
N GLY A 28 -14.71 -7.55 -6.41
CA GLY A 28 -14.27 -8.45 -7.48
C GLY A 28 -12.88 -8.14 -8.08
N ARG A 29 -12.40 -6.91 -7.90
CA ARG A 29 -11.09 -6.42 -8.38
C ARG A 29 -10.05 -6.27 -7.25
N GLY A 30 -10.39 -6.71 -6.04
CA GLY A 30 -9.53 -6.63 -4.87
C GLY A 30 -8.29 -7.52 -4.98
N VAL A 31 -7.23 -7.10 -4.30
CA VAL A 31 -5.98 -7.86 -4.16
C VAL A 31 -5.69 -8.10 -2.69
N VAL A 32 -4.91 -9.15 -2.42
CA VAL A 32 -4.39 -9.44 -1.08
C VAL A 32 -3.32 -8.40 -0.74
N ALA A 33 -3.60 -7.56 0.26
CA ALA A 33 -2.63 -6.65 0.83
C ALA A 33 -1.64 -7.40 1.74
N GLY A 34 -2.15 -8.30 2.59
CA GLY A 34 -1.34 -9.16 3.46
C GLY A 34 -1.93 -10.55 3.60
N ALA A 35 -1.08 -11.58 3.52
CA ALA A 35 -1.44 -12.96 3.79
C ALA A 35 -0.70 -13.47 5.03
N SER A 36 -1.44 -14.09 5.95
CA SER A 36 -0.92 -14.86 7.09
C SER A 36 -0.01 -16.01 6.62
N TYR A 37 0.83 -16.54 7.51
CA TYR A 37 1.68 -17.69 7.16
C TYR A 37 0.83 -18.93 6.88
N GLU A 38 -0.26 -19.12 7.61
CA GLU A 38 -1.24 -20.18 7.43
C GLU A 38 -1.89 -20.10 6.04
N ALA A 39 -2.19 -18.90 5.53
CA ALA A 39 -2.68 -18.74 4.16
C ALA A 39 -1.58 -19.00 3.11
N ARG A 40 -0.32 -18.66 3.40
CA ARG A 40 0.81 -18.88 2.49
C ARG A 40 1.13 -20.36 2.26
N VAL A 41 0.81 -21.24 3.21
CA VAL A 41 0.92 -22.71 3.03
C VAL A 41 0.13 -23.17 1.80
N PHE A 42 -1.01 -22.54 1.52
CA PHE A 42 -1.85 -22.83 0.34
C PHE A 42 -1.39 -22.09 -0.93
N GLY A 43 -0.27 -21.35 -0.88
CA GLY A 43 0.26 -20.58 -2.01
C GLY A 43 -0.33 -19.18 -2.16
N ALA A 44 -1.21 -18.73 -1.25
CA ALA A 44 -1.67 -17.34 -1.25
C ALA A 44 -0.53 -16.37 -0.93
N ARG A 45 -0.49 -15.21 -1.60
CA ARG A 45 0.58 -14.21 -1.45
C ARG A 45 0.05 -12.79 -1.61
N SER A 46 0.77 -11.81 -1.06
CA SER A 46 0.49 -10.40 -1.32
C SER A 46 0.52 -10.08 -2.82
N ALA A 47 -0.27 -9.07 -3.20
CA ALA A 47 -0.54 -8.66 -4.59
C ALA A 47 -1.25 -9.71 -5.48
N MET A 48 -1.60 -10.89 -4.95
CA MET A 48 -2.45 -11.84 -5.67
C MET A 48 -3.90 -11.33 -5.75
N PRO A 49 -4.61 -11.53 -6.87
CA PRO A 49 -6.05 -11.28 -6.94
C PRO A 49 -6.80 -12.03 -5.83
N MET A 50 -7.71 -11.34 -5.12
CA MET A 50 -8.37 -11.90 -3.94
C MET A 50 -9.17 -13.17 -4.27
N HIS A 51 -9.85 -13.21 -5.43
CA HIS A 51 -10.60 -14.39 -5.86
C HIS A 51 -9.69 -15.63 -6.05
N GLN A 52 -8.46 -15.44 -6.54
CA GLN A 52 -7.50 -16.51 -6.73
C GLN A 52 -6.96 -16.99 -5.37
N ALA A 53 -6.64 -16.07 -4.47
CA ALA A 53 -6.18 -16.40 -3.12
C ALA A 53 -7.25 -17.18 -2.34
N LYS A 54 -8.52 -16.74 -2.41
CA LYS A 54 -9.65 -17.47 -1.81
C LYS A 54 -9.80 -18.88 -2.37
N ARG A 55 -9.65 -19.06 -3.68
CA ARG A 55 -9.71 -20.39 -4.32
C ARG A 55 -8.58 -21.31 -3.87
N LEU A 56 -7.37 -20.76 -3.68
CA LEU A 56 -6.22 -21.54 -3.19
C LEU A 56 -6.40 -22.00 -1.74
N VAL A 57 -6.86 -21.11 -0.86
CA VAL A 57 -7.05 -21.43 0.57
C VAL A 57 -8.30 -22.28 0.80
N GLY A 58 -9.35 -22.05 0.03
CA GLY A 58 -10.62 -22.76 0.16
C GLY A 58 -11.49 -22.26 1.31
N VAL A 59 -12.35 -23.14 1.82
CA VAL A 59 -13.42 -22.81 2.79
C VAL A 59 -12.93 -22.34 4.15
N THR A 60 -11.67 -22.62 4.50
CA THR A 60 -11.07 -22.24 5.78
C THR A 60 -10.57 -20.79 5.79
N GLY A 61 -10.44 -20.17 4.61
CA GLY A 61 -9.91 -18.82 4.43
C GLY A 61 -10.79 -17.74 5.02
N VAL A 62 -10.20 -16.86 5.83
CA VAL A 62 -10.87 -15.68 6.38
C VAL A 62 -10.38 -14.45 5.65
N VAL A 63 -11.30 -13.72 5.02
CA VAL A 63 -10.99 -12.45 4.34
C VAL A 63 -11.42 -11.30 5.23
N ILE A 64 -10.52 -10.35 5.47
CA ILE A 64 -10.75 -9.19 6.33
C ILE A 64 -10.39 -7.90 5.57
N PRO A 65 -11.23 -6.85 5.63
CA PRO A 65 -10.90 -5.55 5.08
C PRO A 65 -9.77 -4.87 5.87
N PRO A 66 -8.88 -4.09 5.21
CA PRO A 66 -7.78 -3.45 5.88
C PRO A 66 -8.22 -2.33 6.84
N ARG A 67 -7.58 -2.26 8.01
CA ARG A 67 -7.79 -1.22 9.05
C ARG A 67 -6.58 -0.32 9.19
N GLY A 68 -6.45 0.64 8.27
CA GLY A 68 -5.28 1.52 8.16
C GLY A 68 -4.88 2.22 9.46
N ALA A 69 -5.85 2.71 10.26
CA ALA A 69 -5.57 3.36 11.53
C ALA A 69 -4.85 2.45 12.53
N VAL A 70 -5.31 1.21 12.69
CA VAL A 70 -4.68 0.20 13.57
C VAL A 70 -3.28 -0.17 13.09
N TYR A 71 -3.09 -0.25 11.77
CA TYR A 71 -1.78 -0.54 11.17
C TYR A 71 -0.80 0.60 11.40
N SER A 72 -1.23 1.85 11.26
CA SER A 72 -0.40 3.03 11.55
C SER A 72 0.00 3.07 13.03
N GLU A 73 -0.95 2.85 13.94
CA GLU A 73 -0.69 2.88 15.39
C GLU A 73 0.37 1.82 15.79
N LEU A 74 0.17 0.57 15.38
CA LEU A 74 1.13 -0.49 15.72
C LEU A 74 2.47 -0.34 14.98
N SER A 75 2.47 0.17 13.74
CA SER A 75 3.69 0.50 13.02
C SER A 75 4.51 1.58 13.74
N GLY A 76 3.84 2.63 14.23
CA GLY A 76 4.45 3.67 15.06
C GLY A 76 5.11 3.07 16.30
N GLN A 77 4.36 2.28 17.07
CA GLN A 77 4.91 1.61 18.27
C GLN A 77 6.11 0.71 17.96
N VAL A 78 6.10 -0.02 16.84
CA VAL A 78 7.25 -0.82 16.39
C VAL A 78 8.46 0.09 16.14
N PHE A 79 8.30 1.13 15.31
CA PHE A 79 9.43 1.99 14.94
C PHE A 79 9.94 2.81 16.11
N ASP A 80 9.08 3.26 17.02
CA ASP A 80 9.50 3.94 18.24
C ASP A 80 10.35 3.03 19.13
N THR A 81 9.93 1.76 19.28
CA THR A 81 10.73 0.74 20.00
C THR A 81 12.10 0.52 19.36
N LEU A 82 12.16 0.49 18.01
CA LEU A 82 13.43 0.36 17.30
C LEU A 82 14.30 1.61 17.47
N ARG A 83 13.72 2.81 17.49
CA ARG A 83 14.43 4.09 17.65
C ARG A 83 15.11 4.26 19.00
N GLU A 84 14.61 3.61 20.04
CA GLU A 84 15.27 3.58 21.36
C GLU A 84 16.71 3.04 21.29
N ARG A 85 17.01 2.18 20.30
CA ARG A 85 18.33 1.57 20.10
C ARG A 85 18.99 1.97 18.78
N ILE A 86 18.20 2.39 17.78
CA ILE A 86 18.66 2.77 16.45
C ILE A 86 18.07 4.16 16.12
N PRO A 87 18.73 5.25 16.51
CA PRO A 87 18.16 6.59 16.39
C PRO A 87 17.78 6.99 14.96
N ILE A 88 18.52 6.50 13.96
CA ILE A 88 18.27 6.76 12.54
C ILE A 88 17.71 5.50 11.88
N LEU A 89 16.48 5.57 11.38
CA LEU A 89 15.82 4.47 10.68
C LEU A 89 15.39 4.89 9.27
N GLU A 90 15.90 4.20 8.26
CA GLU A 90 15.41 4.37 6.90
C GLU A 90 14.14 3.55 6.69
N THR A 91 12.99 4.16 6.96
CA THR A 91 11.69 3.50 6.84
C THR A 91 11.29 3.30 5.38
N LEU A 92 11.05 2.05 4.97
CA LEU A 92 10.63 1.69 3.62
C LEU A 92 9.10 1.56 3.49
N SER A 93 8.46 1.01 4.51
CA SER A 93 7.02 0.71 4.54
C SER A 93 6.50 0.76 5.99
N PHE A 94 5.22 0.39 6.18
CA PHE A 94 4.63 0.20 7.52
C PHE A 94 5.39 -0.79 8.41
N ASP A 95 6.15 -1.70 7.82
CA ASP A 95 6.64 -2.88 8.50
C ASP A 95 8.11 -3.20 8.25
N GLU A 96 8.84 -2.30 7.59
CA GLU A 96 10.23 -2.50 7.20
C GLU A 96 11.03 -1.20 7.25
N ALA A 97 12.23 -1.28 7.83
CA ALA A 97 13.21 -0.21 7.84
C ALA A 97 14.64 -0.79 7.79
N PHE A 98 15.60 0.01 7.34
CA PHE A 98 17.02 -0.25 7.59
C PHE A 98 17.51 0.54 8.80
N GLY A 99 18.50 -0.02 9.50
CA GLY A 99 19.18 0.61 10.61
C GLY A 99 20.67 0.29 10.57
N GLU A 100 21.50 1.22 11.01
CA GLU A 100 22.96 1.05 11.14
C GLU A 100 23.38 1.51 12.54
N PRO A 101 23.25 0.66 13.58
CA PRO A 101 23.54 1.03 14.96
C PRO A 101 25.05 1.20 15.14
N ALA A 102 25.48 2.36 15.63
CA ALA A 102 26.90 2.67 15.84
C ALA A 102 27.60 1.68 16.80
N GLU A 103 26.87 1.12 17.77
CA GLU A 103 27.40 0.13 18.72
C GLU A 103 27.78 -1.21 18.09
N LEU A 104 27.32 -1.48 16.85
CA LEU A 104 27.71 -2.68 16.11
C LEU A 104 28.94 -2.48 15.24
N ALA A 105 29.56 -1.30 15.25
CA ALA A 105 30.82 -1.07 14.53
C ALA A 105 31.93 -1.97 15.10
N GLY A 106 32.46 -2.86 14.26
CA GLY A 106 33.49 -3.84 14.68
C GLY A 106 32.96 -5.02 15.50
N ALA A 107 31.64 -5.16 15.66
CA ALA A 107 31.05 -6.27 16.39
C ALA A 107 31.22 -7.61 15.68
N THR A 108 31.34 -8.67 16.48
CA THR A 108 31.32 -10.07 16.01
C THR A 108 29.91 -10.48 15.53
N PRO A 109 29.78 -11.49 14.66
CA PRO A 109 28.48 -12.01 14.25
C PRO A 109 27.57 -12.39 15.43
N GLU A 110 28.13 -12.93 16.51
CA GLU A 110 27.43 -13.33 17.72
C GLU A 110 26.87 -12.13 18.48
N GLN A 111 27.63 -11.03 18.57
CA GLN A 111 27.16 -9.78 19.18
C GLN A 111 26.03 -9.16 18.35
N VAL A 112 26.15 -9.17 17.01
CA VAL A 112 25.09 -8.70 16.11
C VAL A 112 23.82 -9.55 16.28
N LEU A 113 23.95 -10.88 16.35
CA LEU A 113 22.83 -11.78 16.61
C LEU A 113 22.14 -11.44 17.93
N SER A 114 22.91 -11.30 19.02
CA SER A 114 22.37 -10.94 20.33
C SER A 114 21.64 -9.59 20.32
N PHE A 115 22.15 -8.60 19.59
CA PHE A 115 21.50 -7.31 19.43
C PHE A 115 20.16 -7.45 18.68
N CYS A 116 20.15 -8.16 17.56
CA CYS A 116 18.93 -8.40 16.78
C CYS A 116 17.87 -9.16 17.57
N GLU A 117 18.26 -10.16 18.38
CA GLU A 117 17.34 -10.88 19.26
C GLU A 117 16.75 -9.97 20.35
N ALA A 118 17.57 -9.07 20.93
CA ALA A 118 17.08 -8.09 21.89
C ALA A 118 16.05 -7.13 21.27
N LEU A 119 16.27 -6.67 20.03
CA LEU A 119 15.29 -5.84 19.30
C LEU A 119 13.98 -6.59 19.07
N ARG A 120 14.04 -7.83 18.59
CA ARG A 120 12.86 -8.66 18.35
C ARG A 120 12.05 -8.84 19.63
N ARG A 121 12.73 -9.13 20.74
CA ARG A 121 12.11 -9.28 22.05
C ARG A 121 11.43 -7.98 22.50
N ALA A 122 12.11 -6.84 22.40
CA ALA A 122 11.53 -5.55 22.77
C ALA A 122 10.28 -5.22 21.94
N VAL A 123 10.32 -5.43 20.62
CA VAL A 123 9.16 -5.24 19.73
C VAL A 123 7.99 -6.15 20.13
N ARG A 124 8.28 -7.43 20.43
CA ARG A 124 7.26 -8.39 20.86
C ARG A 124 6.66 -8.04 22.21
N GLU A 125 7.48 -7.63 23.18
CA GLU A 125 7.04 -7.19 24.51
C GLU A 125 6.13 -5.95 24.41
N ARG A 126 6.49 -4.97 23.58
CA ARG A 126 5.71 -3.74 23.39
C ARG A 126 4.40 -3.97 22.63
N THR A 127 4.48 -4.66 21.50
CA THR A 127 3.39 -4.68 20.51
C THR A 127 2.63 -6.00 20.44
N GLY A 128 3.19 -7.09 20.97
CA GLY A 128 2.69 -8.45 20.78
C GLY A 128 2.94 -9.02 19.37
N LEU A 129 3.58 -8.27 18.47
CA LEU A 129 3.88 -8.70 17.11
C LEU A 129 5.28 -9.31 17.01
N VAL A 130 5.45 -10.25 16.08
CA VAL A 130 6.74 -10.87 15.77
C VAL A 130 7.43 -10.16 14.60
N ALA A 131 8.76 -10.13 14.66
CA ALA A 131 9.61 -9.53 13.65
C ALA A 131 10.74 -10.48 13.29
N SER A 132 11.07 -10.55 12.00
CA SER A 132 12.33 -11.11 11.54
C SER A 132 13.35 -10.02 11.23
N VAL A 133 14.60 -10.25 11.60
CA VAL A 133 15.70 -9.29 11.43
C VAL A 133 16.82 -9.92 10.61
N GLY A 134 17.30 -9.19 9.61
CA GLY A 134 18.46 -9.56 8.82
C GLY A 134 19.59 -8.60 9.04
N ALA A 135 20.80 -9.12 9.24
CA ALA A 135 22.01 -8.31 9.36
C ALA A 135 23.05 -8.75 8.33
N GLY A 136 23.80 -7.78 7.80
CA GLY A 136 24.87 -8.00 6.84
C GLY A 136 25.51 -6.68 6.44
N SER A 137 26.57 -6.75 5.64
CA SER A 137 27.28 -5.59 5.11
C SER A 137 26.43 -4.86 4.08
N GLY A 138 25.89 -3.71 4.48
CA GLY A 138 25.04 -2.88 3.63
C GLY A 138 23.60 -3.40 3.49
N LYS A 139 22.76 -2.54 2.91
CA LYS A 139 21.31 -2.75 2.83
C LYS A 139 20.92 -3.99 2.05
N GLN A 140 21.60 -4.29 0.95
CA GLN A 140 21.30 -5.41 0.07
C GLN A 140 21.39 -6.76 0.79
N LEU A 141 22.45 -6.98 1.56
CA LEU A 141 22.61 -8.22 2.32
C LEU A 141 21.66 -8.28 3.50
N ALA A 142 21.51 -7.18 4.25
CA ALA A 142 20.54 -7.10 5.34
C ALA A 142 19.11 -7.42 4.87
N LYS A 143 18.71 -6.91 3.70
CA LYS A 143 17.41 -7.17 3.07
C LYS A 143 17.21 -8.63 2.65
N ILE A 144 18.25 -9.27 2.10
CA ILE A 144 18.21 -10.69 1.72
C ILE A 144 18.14 -11.54 2.99
N ALA A 145 19.00 -11.24 3.97
CA ALA A 145 19.06 -11.93 5.25
C ALA A 145 17.72 -11.87 5.98
N SER A 146 17.04 -10.71 5.99
CA SER A 146 15.75 -10.56 6.66
C SER A 146 14.65 -11.38 6.00
N GLY A 147 14.75 -11.59 4.68
CA GLY A 147 13.87 -12.50 3.96
C GLY A 147 14.08 -13.97 4.33
N LEU A 148 15.34 -14.38 4.55
CA LEU A 148 15.70 -15.75 4.98
C LEU A 148 15.42 -16.02 6.46
N ALA A 149 15.41 -14.97 7.28
CA ALA A 149 15.11 -15.05 8.70
C ALA A 149 13.62 -15.30 8.98
N LYS A 150 12.74 -15.10 7.98
CA LYS A 150 11.29 -15.25 8.15
C LYS A 150 10.84 -16.72 8.20
N PRO A 151 9.89 -17.08 9.08
CA PRO A 151 9.26 -16.26 10.12
C PRO A 151 10.02 -16.24 11.46
N ASP A 152 9.78 -15.19 12.24
CA ASP A 152 10.20 -14.99 13.63
C ASP A 152 11.64 -15.45 13.90
N GLY A 153 12.59 -14.89 13.15
CA GLY A 153 14.00 -15.28 13.25
C GLY A 153 14.99 -14.15 13.04
N VAL A 154 16.27 -14.46 13.27
CA VAL A 154 17.41 -13.61 12.90
C VAL A 154 18.31 -14.36 11.93
N ARG A 155 18.80 -13.67 10.90
CA ARG A 155 19.90 -14.14 10.07
C ARG A 155 20.98 -13.08 9.97
N VAL A 156 22.17 -13.39 10.48
CA VAL A 156 23.37 -12.54 10.35
C VAL A 156 24.25 -13.13 9.28
N ILE A 157 24.48 -12.41 8.18
CA ILE A 157 25.44 -12.83 7.13
C ILE A 157 26.77 -12.14 7.42
N SER A 158 27.79 -12.92 7.76
CA SER A 158 29.13 -12.38 8.05
C SER A 158 29.87 -11.96 6.78
N ARG A 159 30.87 -11.08 6.92
CA ARG A 159 31.76 -10.68 5.80
C ARG A 159 32.50 -11.88 5.20
N ALA A 160 32.83 -12.88 6.00
CA ALA A 160 33.55 -14.07 5.55
C ALA A 160 32.70 -14.97 4.64
N GLU A 161 31.40 -15.14 4.94
CA GLU A 161 30.51 -15.96 4.12
C GLU A 161 29.83 -15.19 2.97
N GLN A 162 29.80 -13.85 3.06
CA GLN A 162 29.06 -12.97 2.14
C GLN A 162 29.22 -13.33 0.66
N GLN A 163 30.46 -13.46 0.18
CA GLN A 163 30.72 -13.61 -1.26
C GLN A 163 30.23 -14.98 -1.76
N GLY A 164 30.56 -16.05 -1.05
CA GLY A 164 30.11 -17.40 -1.39
C GLY A 164 28.59 -17.50 -1.33
N PHE A 165 27.99 -16.92 -0.29
CA PHE A 165 26.55 -16.85 -0.12
C PHE A 165 25.87 -16.11 -1.28
N LEU A 166 26.31 -14.88 -1.60
CA LEU A 166 25.72 -14.09 -2.69
C LEU A 166 25.85 -14.82 -4.01
N SER A 167 27.04 -15.29 -4.38
CA SER A 167 27.30 -15.92 -5.68
C SER A 167 26.36 -17.08 -5.99
N ALA A 168 25.96 -17.85 -4.99
CA ALA A 168 25.10 -19.03 -5.14
C ALA A 168 23.60 -18.70 -5.27
N LEU A 169 23.18 -17.47 -4.95
CA LEU A 169 21.76 -17.10 -5.02
C LEU A 169 21.28 -17.00 -6.46
N PRO A 170 20.01 -17.36 -6.74
CA PRO A 170 19.35 -16.97 -7.97
C PRO A 170 19.38 -15.44 -8.13
N VAL A 171 19.62 -14.94 -9.34
CA VAL A 171 19.77 -13.49 -9.58
C VAL A 171 18.53 -12.70 -9.17
N ARG A 172 17.36 -13.34 -9.20
CA ARG A 172 16.08 -12.81 -8.73
C ARG A 172 16.03 -12.44 -7.24
N LYS A 173 16.98 -12.93 -6.44
CA LYS A 173 17.12 -12.59 -5.01
C LYS A 173 17.78 -11.23 -4.78
N LEU A 174 18.45 -10.64 -5.77
CA LEU A 174 18.95 -9.27 -5.66
C LEU A 174 17.79 -8.28 -5.53
N TRP A 175 17.93 -7.34 -4.60
CA TRP A 175 16.90 -6.35 -4.34
C TRP A 175 17.00 -5.28 -5.42
N GLY A 176 15.94 -5.19 -6.24
CA GLY A 176 15.92 -4.38 -7.47
C GLY A 176 15.83 -5.21 -8.75
N VAL A 177 16.08 -6.54 -8.70
CA VAL A 177 15.80 -7.45 -9.82
C VAL A 177 14.35 -7.91 -9.75
N GLY A 178 13.49 -7.27 -10.55
CA GLY A 178 12.12 -7.71 -10.80
C GLY A 178 12.01 -8.74 -11.92
N PRO A 179 10.79 -9.25 -12.22
CA PRO A 179 10.56 -10.27 -13.27
C PRO A 179 11.08 -9.88 -14.65
N VAL A 180 11.02 -8.60 -15.01
CA VAL A 180 11.51 -8.09 -16.31
C VAL A 180 13.03 -8.15 -16.39
N ALA A 181 13.73 -7.67 -15.37
CA ALA A 181 15.19 -7.71 -15.30
C ALA A 181 15.69 -9.16 -15.25
N GLU A 182 15.04 -10.02 -14.45
CA GLU A 182 15.31 -11.46 -14.40
C GLU A 182 15.16 -12.12 -15.77
N SER A 183 14.06 -11.85 -16.49
CA SER A 183 13.81 -12.43 -17.81
C SER A 183 14.91 -12.06 -18.83
N ARG A 184 15.36 -10.80 -18.83
CA ARG A 184 16.46 -10.34 -19.68
C ARG A 184 17.77 -11.07 -19.39
N LEU A 185 18.13 -11.20 -18.12
CA LEU A 185 19.33 -11.93 -17.69
C LEU A 185 19.25 -13.42 -18.04
N ARG A 186 18.10 -14.05 -17.80
CA ARG A 186 17.88 -15.47 -18.09
C ARG A 186 17.95 -15.80 -19.59
N THR A 187 17.52 -14.88 -20.46
CA THR A 187 17.63 -15.05 -21.91
C THR A 187 19.09 -15.19 -22.37
N LEU A 188 20.03 -14.68 -21.56
CA LEU A 188 21.47 -14.75 -21.78
C LEU A 188 22.14 -15.85 -20.94
N GLY A 189 21.37 -16.74 -20.29
CA GLY A 189 21.89 -17.82 -19.45
C GLY A 189 22.38 -17.37 -18.07
N ILE A 190 22.13 -16.12 -17.67
CA ILE A 190 22.55 -15.58 -16.37
C ILE A 190 21.48 -15.89 -15.32
N GLU A 191 21.67 -16.96 -14.57
CA GLU A 191 20.69 -17.43 -13.57
C GLU A 191 21.07 -17.09 -12.12
N THR A 192 22.36 -16.91 -11.85
CA THR A 192 22.87 -16.66 -10.49
C THR A 192 23.43 -15.25 -10.33
N VAL A 193 23.46 -14.78 -9.10
CA VAL A 193 24.13 -13.52 -8.73
C VAL A 193 25.61 -13.58 -9.07
N GLY A 194 26.27 -14.72 -8.86
CA GLY A 194 27.68 -14.91 -9.19
C GLY A 194 27.94 -14.78 -10.69
N ALA A 195 27.09 -15.36 -11.53
CA ALA A 195 27.18 -15.22 -12.99
C ALA A 195 27.01 -13.76 -13.42
N PHE A 196 26.05 -13.04 -12.83
CA PHE A 196 25.85 -11.62 -13.12
C PHE A 196 27.03 -10.75 -12.64
N ALA A 197 27.58 -11.03 -11.45
CA ALA A 197 28.71 -10.31 -10.87
C ALA A 197 30.03 -10.52 -11.63
N ALA A 198 30.13 -11.59 -12.43
CA ALA A 198 31.29 -11.93 -13.24
C ALA A 198 31.33 -11.19 -14.59
N LEU A 199 30.22 -10.55 -15.00
CA LEU A 199 30.18 -9.78 -16.25
C LEU A 199 31.10 -8.55 -16.18
N PRO A 200 31.62 -8.10 -17.33
CA PRO A 200 32.09 -6.73 -17.46
C PRO A 200 30.97 -5.74 -17.13
N GLU A 201 31.29 -4.64 -16.44
CA GLU A 201 30.30 -3.64 -16.05
C GLU A 201 29.56 -3.04 -17.25
N SER A 202 30.25 -2.89 -18.39
CA SER A 202 29.67 -2.43 -19.65
C SER A 202 28.58 -3.37 -20.18
N GLU A 203 28.72 -4.69 -20.00
CA GLU A 203 27.70 -5.66 -20.38
C GLU A 203 26.50 -5.58 -19.44
N ALA A 204 26.73 -5.48 -18.13
CA ALA A 204 25.64 -5.28 -17.17
C ALA A 204 24.82 -4.01 -17.48
N ALA A 205 25.51 -2.91 -17.84
CA ALA A 205 24.90 -1.67 -18.28
C ALA A 205 24.13 -1.82 -19.60
N SER A 206 24.64 -2.60 -20.56
CA SER A 206 23.96 -2.87 -21.83
C SER A 206 22.65 -3.66 -21.63
N ILE A 207 22.66 -4.67 -20.75
CA ILE A 207 21.51 -5.56 -20.53
C ILE A 207 20.39 -4.87 -19.75
N LEU A 208 20.74 -4.14 -18.68
CA LEU A 208 19.79 -3.59 -17.71
C LEU A 208 19.68 -2.06 -17.72
N GLY A 209 20.46 -1.39 -18.56
CA GLY A 209 20.56 0.07 -18.65
C GLY A 209 21.70 0.63 -17.81
N SER A 210 22.23 1.80 -18.21
CA SER A 210 23.43 2.40 -17.64
C SER A 210 23.34 2.70 -16.14
N SER A 211 22.20 3.21 -15.66
CA SER A 211 22.05 3.51 -14.24
C SER A 211 21.77 2.24 -13.41
N LEU A 212 20.70 1.51 -13.76
CA LEU A 212 20.24 0.36 -12.97
C LEU A 212 21.19 -0.83 -13.07
N GLY A 213 21.73 -1.11 -14.26
CA GLY A 213 22.65 -2.21 -14.50
C GLY A 213 23.94 -2.09 -13.71
N ILE A 214 24.56 -0.90 -13.72
CA ILE A 214 25.76 -0.62 -12.91
C ILE A 214 25.47 -0.76 -11.42
N ALA A 215 24.36 -0.18 -10.95
CA ALA A 215 23.97 -0.26 -9.54
C ALA A 215 23.76 -1.71 -9.09
N LEU A 216 22.98 -2.50 -9.82
CA LEU A 216 22.74 -3.91 -9.50
C LEU A 216 24.02 -4.75 -9.62
N HIS A 217 24.91 -4.44 -10.56
CA HIS A 217 26.18 -5.14 -10.73
C HIS A 217 27.10 -4.94 -9.51
N ARG A 218 27.19 -3.72 -8.97
CA ARG A 218 27.89 -3.44 -7.69
C ARG A 218 27.30 -4.25 -6.54
N LEU A 219 25.97 -4.27 -6.42
CA LEU A 219 25.26 -5.03 -5.38
C LEU A 219 25.49 -6.54 -5.51
N ALA A 220 25.55 -7.07 -6.73
CA ALA A 220 25.87 -8.48 -6.99
C ALA A 220 27.27 -8.87 -6.54
N ARG A 221 28.22 -7.93 -6.61
CA ARG A 221 29.59 -8.05 -6.09
C ARG A 221 29.68 -7.76 -4.59
N GLY A 222 28.55 -7.54 -3.92
CA GLY A 222 28.49 -7.27 -2.49
C GLY A 222 28.98 -5.87 -2.08
N ILE A 223 29.03 -4.93 -3.03
CA ILE A 223 29.43 -3.54 -2.79
C ILE A 223 28.16 -2.71 -2.66
N ASP A 224 27.84 -2.30 -1.43
CA ASP A 224 26.66 -1.49 -1.10
C ASP A 224 27.03 -0.37 -0.13
N ASP A 225 27.46 0.76 -0.68
CA ASP A 225 27.93 1.93 0.07
C ASP A 225 26.79 2.93 0.38
N ARG A 226 25.52 2.52 0.18
CA ARG A 226 24.37 3.41 0.40
C ARG A 226 24.17 3.62 1.90
N PRO A 227 24.25 4.87 2.41
CA PRO A 227 24.08 5.13 3.83
C PRO A 227 22.64 4.88 4.25
N VAL A 228 22.42 4.41 5.48
CA VAL A 228 21.09 4.46 6.11
C VAL A 228 20.79 5.92 6.42
N ALA A 229 19.69 6.44 5.88
CA ALA A 229 19.26 7.82 6.08
C ALA A 229 17.76 7.87 6.36
N GLU A 230 17.32 8.90 7.08
CA GLU A 230 15.88 9.15 7.26
C GLU A 230 15.19 9.27 5.90
N ARG A 231 13.93 8.86 5.87
CA ARG A 231 13.15 8.89 4.63
C ARG A 231 13.04 10.33 4.14
N ALA A 232 13.52 10.58 2.93
CA ALA A 232 13.39 11.87 2.29
C ALA A 232 11.92 12.29 2.16
N GLU A 233 11.68 13.60 2.18
CA GLU A 233 10.35 14.16 1.99
C GLU A 233 9.66 13.64 0.73
N ALA A 234 8.33 13.55 0.79
CA ALA A 234 7.54 13.17 -0.37
C ALA A 234 7.77 14.17 -1.52
N LYS A 235 8.07 13.67 -2.72
CA LYS A 235 8.18 14.48 -3.94
C LYS A 235 6.83 14.72 -4.62
N GLN A 236 5.87 13.86 -4.32
CA GLN A 236 4.53 13.86 -4.88
C GLN A 236 3.56 13.22 -3.90
N ILE A 237 2.34 13.75 -3.85
CA ILE A 237 1.21 13.22 -3.09
C ILE A 237 0.14 12.82 -4.10
N SER A 238 -0.49 11.66 -3.94
CA SER A 238 -1.54 11.22 -4.86
C SER A 238 -2.60 10.38 -4.19
N ALA A 239 -3.75 10.25 -4.85
CA ALA A 239 -4.79 9.31 -4.53
C ALA A 239 -5.31 8.68 -5.82
N GLU A 240 -5.53 7.36 -5.80
CA GLU A 240 -6.07 6.62 -6.93
C GLU A 240 -6.99 5.50 -6.47
N THR A 241 -7.96 5.15 -7.32
CA THR A 241 -8.88 4.05 -7.04
C THR A 241 -9.18 3.23 -8.29
N THR A 242 -9.26 1.92 -8.12
CA THR A 242 -9.76 1.01 -9.15
C THR A 242 -11.26 0.86 -8.97
N TYR A 243 -12.02 1.19 -10.01
CA TYR A 243 -13.48 1.10 -10.03
C TYR A 243 -13.93 -0.34 -10.23
N GLU A 244 -15.09 -0.70 -9.67
CA GLU A 244 -15.67 -2.05 -9.79
C GLU A 244 -16.10 -2.37 -11.23
N THR A 245 -16.74 -1.40 -11.86
CA THR A 245 -17.09 -1.39 -13.28
C THR A 245 -16.22 -0.36 -13.99
N ASP A 246 -15.84 -0.64 -15.24
CA ASP A 246 -15.06 0.33 -16.01
C ASP A 246 -15.92 1.57 -16.35
N ILE A 247 -15.30 2.73 -16.26
CA ILE A 247 -15.85 4.03 -16.65
C ILE A 247 -15.78 4.12 -18.17
N VAL A 248 -16.92 4.38 -18.80
CA VAL A 248 -17.05 4.36 -20.28
C VAL A 248 -17.55 5.67 -20.86
N THR A 249 -17.86 6.66 -20.03
CA THR A 249 -18.26 8.01 -20.48
C THR A 249 -17.54 9.10 -19.72
N LEU A 250 -17.41 10.28 -20.34
CA LEU A 250 -16.84 11.45 -19.68
C LEU A 250 -17.69 11.89 -18.46
N ALA A 251 -19.01 11.76 -18.55
CA ALA A 251 -19.93 12.06 -17.44
C ALA A 251 -19.66 11.21 -16.19
N GLN A 252 -19.20 9.97 -16.36
CA GLN A 252 -18.76 9.10 -15.26
C GLN A 252 -17.33 9.45 -14.80
N LEU A 253 -16.45 9.85 -15.71
CA LEU A 253 -15.06 10.16 -15.42
C LEU A 253 -14.90 11.44 -14.59
N ARG A 254 -15.70 12.49 -14.86
CA ARG A 254 -15.55 13.78 -14.16
C ARG A 254 -15.74 13.66 -12.64
N PRO A 255 -16.82 13.07 -12.11
CA PRO A 255 -16.96 12.85 -10.67
C PRO A 255 -15.88 11.96 -10.07
N ALA A 256 -15.36 11.00 -10.86
CA ALA A 256 -14.25 10.14 -10.45
C ALA A 256 -12.95 10.92 -10.26
N ILE A 257 -12.68 11.92 -11.12
CA ILE A 257 -11.55 12.85 -10.98
C ILE A 257 -11.75 13.73 -9.74
N ASP A 258 -12.93 14.33 -9.54
CA ASP A 258 -13.22 15.19 -8.39
C ASP A 258 -12.98 14.45 -7.07
N ALA A 259 -13.48 13.20 -6.97
CA ALA A 259 -13.30 12.37 -5.79
C ALA A 259 -11.82 12.08 -5.50
N MET A 260 -11.01 11.84 -6.54
CA MET A 260 -9.56 11.58 -6.38
C MET A 260 -8.78 12.86 -6.09
N ALA A 261 -9.13 13.99 -6.70
CA ALA A 261 -8.55 15.30 -6.40
C ALA A 261 -8.79 15.68 -4.95
N ALA A 262 -10.03 15.59 -4.46
CA ALA A 262 -10.36 15.83 -3.06
C ALA A 262 -9.63 14.88 -2.10
N SER A 263 -9.42 13.61 -2.50
CA SER A 263 -8.67 12.65 -1.68
C SER A 263 -7.17 12.90 -1.65
N ALA A 264 -6.58 13.32 -2.77
CA ALA A 264 -5.19 13.74 -2.81
C ALA A 264 -4.99 15.05 -2.04
N HIS A 265 -5.99 15.94 -2.07
CA HIS A 265 -5.93 17.25 -1.43
C HIS A 265 -5.95 17.15 0.09
N ARG A 266 -6.81 16.30 0.68
CA ARG A 266 -6.74 16.02 2.12
C ARG A 266 -5.35 15.59 2.59
N ARG A 267 -4.61 14.84 1.76
CA ARG A 267 -3.24 14.42 2.05
C ARG A 267 -2.25 15.58 1.87
N LEU A 268 -2.44 16.42 0.87
CA LEU A 268 -1.65 17.64 0.64
C LEU A 268 -1.78 18.60 1.84
N THR A 269 -3.01 18.83 2.33
CA THR A 269 -3.26 19.66 3.51
C THR A 269 -2.59 19.12 4.76
N GLN A 270 -2.55 17.79 4.94
CA GLN A 270 -1.83 17.15 6.05
C GLN A 270 -0.31 17.27 5.93
N ASP A 271 0.22 17.23 4.70
CA ASP A 271 1.65 17.43 4.42
C ASP A 271 2.09 18.89 4.63
N GLY A 272 1.18 19.86 4.44
CA GLY A 272 1.38 21.27 4.77
C GLY A 272 2.07 22.11 3.69
N ARG A 273 2.37 21.52 2.54
CA ARG A 273 2.96 22.19 1.37
C ARG A 273 1.91 22.45 0.28
N ALA A 274 2.18 23.43 -0.57
CA ALA A 274 1.42 23.72 -1.79
C ALA A 274 1.93 22.88 -2.97
N ALA A 275 1.11 22.73 -4.02
CA ALA A 275 1.47 21.97 -5.21
C ALA A 275 1.47 22.83 -6.47
N ARG A 276 2.45 22.61 -7.34
CA ARG A 276 2.57 23.31 -8.63
C ARG A 276 2.08 22.47 -9.81
N THR A 277 2.26 21.15 -9.75
CA THR A 277 1.95 20.25 -10.86
C THR A 277 0.83 19.29 -10.47
N VAL A 278 -0.21 19.23 -11.29
CA VAL A 278 -1.31 18.27 -11.18
C VAL A 278 -1.10 17.16 -12.20
N VAL A 279 -1.21 15.91 -11.76
CA VAL A 279 -1.00 14.71 -12.56
C VAL A 279 -2.29 13.89 -12.57
N LEU A 280 -2.90 13.71 -13.74
CA LEU A 280 -3.99 12.78 -13.95
C LEU A 280 -3.44 11.46 -14.50
N LYS A 281 -3.78 10.36 -13.82
CA LYS A 281 -3.43 8.99 -14.21
C LYS A 281 -4.71 8.21 -14.49
N LEU A 282 -4.80 7.66 -15.69
CA LEU A 282 -5.89 6.80 -16.13
C LEU A 282 -5.31 5.43 -16.48
N LYS A 283 -5.82 4.37 -15.88
CA LYS A 283 -5.50 3.00 -16.29
C LYS A 283 -6.69 2.42 -17.02
N LYS A 284 -6.47 1.95 -18.24
CA LYS A 284 -7.52 1.34 -19.07
C LYS A 284 -7.82 -0.10 -18.67
N ALA A 285 -8.90 -0.66 -19.22
CA ALA A 285 -9.28 -2.07 -19.04
C ALA A 285 -8.21 -3.05 -19.54
N ASP A 286 -7.45 -2.69 -20.59
CA ASP A 286 -6.30 -3.44 -21.12
C ASP A 286 -5.02 -3.36 -20.24
N MET A 287 -5.12 -2.74 -19.06
CA MET A 287 -4.04 -2.50 -18.09
C MET A 287 -2.99 -1.47 -18.50
N SER A 288 -3.03 -0.91 -19.71
CA SER A 288 -2.13 0.18 -20.08
C SER A 288 -2.52 1.49 -19.37
N ILE A 289 -1.52 2.34 -19.15
CA ILE A 289 -1.62 3.55 -18.33
C ILE A 289 -1.38 4.77 -19.21
N VAL A 290 -2.25 5.76 -19.07
CA VAL A 290 -2.11 7.09 -19.66
C VAL A 290 -1.96 8.09 -18.53
N THR A 291 -0.93 8.94 -18.61
CA THR A 291 -0.67 9.98 -17.61
C THR A 291 -0.57 11.33 -18.32
N ARG A 292 -1.26 12.33 -17.79
CA ARG A 292 -1.21 13.73 -18.22
C ARG A 292 -0.83 14.58 -17.03
N SER A 293 0.01 15.58 -17.25
CA SER A 293 0.41 16.52 -16.20
C SER A 293 0.21 17.95 -16.68
N SER A 294 -0.27 18.81 -15.80
CA SER A 294 -0.37 20.25 -16.00
C SER A 294 0.38 20.96 -14.87
N THR A 295 1.22 21.93 -15.22
CA THR A 295 2.02 22.69 -14.25
C THR A 295 1.53 24.13 -14.25
N LEU A 296 1.09 24.58 -13.07
CA LEU A 296 0.67 25.94 -12.82
C LEU A 296 1.89 26.88 -12.69
N PRO A 297 1.72 28.17 -12.99
CA PRO A 297 2.81 29.13 -12.86
C PRO A 297 3.28 29.31 -11.40
N TYR A 298 2.38 29.07 -10.44
CA TYR A 298 2.59 29.18 -8.99
C TYR A 298 2.17 27.88 -8.27
N ALA A 299 2.61 27.71 -7.02
CA ALA A 299 2.17 26.61 -6.16
C ALA A 299 0.94 27.03 -5.34
N THR A 300 -0.10 26.19 -5.31
CA THR A 300 -1.36 26.47 -4.63
C THR A 300 -1.87 25.30 -3.80
N GLU A 301 -2.68 25.61 -2.80
CA GLU A 301 -3.46 24.66 -1.99
C GLU A 301 -4.96 24.71 -2.35
N ASP A 302 -5.38 25.59 -3.26
CA ASP A 302 -6.81 25.70 -3.63
C ASP A 302 -7.29 24.43 -4.34
N LEU A 303 -8.21 23.72 -3.68
CA LEU A 303 -8.81 22.50 -4.21
C LEU A 303 -9.51 22.76 -5.55
N THR A 304 -10.14 23.93 -5.71
CA THR A 304 -10.90 24.25 -6.92
C THR A 304 -9.98 24.38 -8.13
N THR A 305 -8.92 25.19 -8.02
CA THR A 305 -7.89 25.32 -9.05
C THR A 305 -7.20 23.98 -9.36
N LEU A 306 -6.83 23.20 -8.34
CA LEU A 306 -6.17 21.91 -8.53
C LEU A 306 -7.09 20.89 -9.22
N THR A 307 -8.38 20.89 -8.87
CA THR A 307 -9.38 20.01 -9.49
C THR A 307 -9.65 20.43 -10.94
N ALA A 308 -9.78 21.74 -11.21
CA ALA A 308 -9.96 22.26 -12.57
C ALA A 308 -8.78 21.86 -13.49
N ALA A 309 -7.54 21.93 -12.99
CA ALA A 309 -6.36 21.49 -13.74
C ALA A 309 -6.37 19.98 -14.05
N ALA A 310 -6.84 19.14 -13.12
CA ALA A 310 -7.05 17.71 -13.38
C ALA A 310 -8.17 17.48 -14.42
N GLN A 311 -9.28 18.22 -14.32
CA GLN A 311 -10.41 18.13 -15.24
C GLN A 311 -10.06 18.54 -16.67
N ARG A 312 -9.24 19.59 -16.86
CA ARG A 312 -8.70 19.97 -18.18
C ARG A 312 -7.82 18.89 -18.81
N SER A 313 -7.27 18.00 -18.00
CA SER A 313 -6.45 16.87 -18.47
C SER A 313 -7.26 15.61 -18.79
N ALA A 314 -8.58 15.63 -18.55
CA ALA A 314 -9.46 14.49 -18.79
C ALA A 314 -9.52 14.13 -20.28
N LEU A 315 -9.62 12.83 -20.57
CA LEU A 315 -9.73 12.28 -21.91
C LEU A 315 -11.02 11.46 -21.99
N ASP A 316 -11.78 11.58 -23.08
CA ASP A 316 -13.05 10.87 -23.21
C ASP A 316 -12.80 9.35 -23.27
N PRO A 317 -13.41 8.55 -22.38
CA PRO A 317 -13.32 7.09 -22.45
C PRO A 317 -13.84 6.48 -23.76
N VAL A 318 -14.69 7.19 -24.52
CA VAL A 318 -15.15 6.75 -25.85
C VAL A 318 -13.98 6.69 -26.83
N GLU A 319 -13.06 7.64 -26.77
CA GLU A 319 -11.87 7.69 -27.64
C GLU A 319 -10.71 6.86 -27.06
N LEU A 320 -10.52 6.94 -25.75
CA LEU A 320 -9.39 6.32 -25.07
C LEU A 320 -9.58 4.81 -24.83
N GLY A 321 -10.84 4.38 -24.76
CA GLY A 321 -11.28 3.07 -24.29
C GLY A 321 -11.67 3.06 -22.80
N PRO A 322 -12.35 1.99 -22.33
CA PRO A 322 -12.86 1.90 -20.96
C PRO A 322 -11.78 2.09 -19.89
N ILE A 323 -12.06 2.94 -18.91
CA ILE A 323 -11.15 3.31 -17.83
C ILE A 323 -11.45 2.50 -16.58
N ARG A 324 -10.43 1.80 -16.08
CA ARG A 324 -10.49 0.93 -14.91
C ARG A 324 -10.08 1.62 -13.60
N LEU A 325 -9.11 2.52 -13.65
CA LEU A 325 -8.62 3.27 -12.48
C LEU A 325 -8.41 4.73 -12.86
N VAL A 326 -8.78 5.61 -11.92
CA VAL A 326 -8.52 7.04 -11.97
C VAL A 326 -7.65 7.41 -10.78
N GLY A 327 -6.62 8.22 -11.02
CA GLY A 327 -5.75 8.76 -10.00
C GLY A 327 -5.41 10.21 -10.26
N VAL A 328 -5.37 11.00 -9.20
CA VAL A 328 -4.93 12.41 -9.23
C VAL A 328 -3.74 12.54 -8.27
N GLY A 329 -2.71 13.24 -8.73
CA GLY A 329 -1.51 13.51 -7.96
C GLY A 329 -1.07 14.97 -8.04
N PHE A 330 -0.35 15.39 -7.02
CA PHE A 330 0.18 16.72 -6.80
C PHE A 330 1.68 16.64 -6.59
N ALA A 331 2.44 17.28 -7.47
CA ALA A 331 3.90 17.30 -7.51
C ALA A 331 4.41 18.74 -7.59
N GLY A 332 5.74 18.89 -7.58
CA GLY A 332 6.36 20.22 -7.47
C GLY A 332 5.95 20.87 -6.15
N LEU A 333 6.04 20.10 -5.06
CA LEU A 333 5.62 20.51 -3.73
C LEU A 333 6.54 21.62 -3.21
N SER A 334 5.96 22.63 -2.58
CA SER A 334 6.65 23.86 -2.16
C SER A 334 6.06 24.39 -0.85
N GLU A 335 6.93 24.82 0.06
CA GLU A 335 6.53 25.58 1.26
C GLU A 335 6.12 27.03 0.89
N ILE A 336 6.71 27.57 -0.18
CA ILE A 336 6.38 28.90 -0.69
C ILE A 336 5.02 28.81 -1.39
N ARG A 337 4.06 29.53 -0.80
CA ARG A 337 2.70 29.69 -1.30
C ARG A 337 2.65 30.98 -2.09
N GLN A 338 2.13 30.91 -3.30
CA GLN A 338 1.85 32.12 -4.06
C GLN A 338 0.45 31.97 -4.61
N GLU A 339 -0.50 32.64 -3.97
CA GLU A 339 -1.88 32.67 -4.46
C GLU A 339 -1.94 33.51 -5.74
N SER A 340 -2.75 33.06 -6.70
CA SER A 340 -3.06 33.89 -7.86
C SER A 340 -3.85 35.11 -7.41
N LEU A 341 -3.59 36.24 -8.05
CA LEU A 341 -4.42 37.43 -7.91
C LEU A 341 -5.82 37.26 -8.54
N PHE A 342 -5.99 36.26 -9.43
CA PHE A 342 -7.22 35.96 -10.16
C PHE A 342 -7.45 34.44 -10.26
N PRO A 343 -7.73 33.75 -9.13
CA PRO A 343 -7.89 32.29 -9.10
C PRO A 343 -9.03 31.78 -9.99
N GLU A 344 -10.08 32.58 -10.20
CA GLU A 344 -11.23 32.26 -11.06
C GLU A 344 -10.84 31.92 -12.50
N LEU A 345 -9.77 32.53 -13.04
CA LEU A 345 -9.28 32.24 -14.38
C LEU A 345 -8.75 30.80 -14.48
N ASP A 346 -8.06 30.34 -13.44
CA ASP A 346 -7.48 29.00 -13.36
C ASP A 346 -8.50 27.92 -12.96
N GLN A 347 -9.65 28.35 -12.42
CA GLN A 347 -10.79 27.50 -12.07
C GLN A 347 -11.71 27.20 -13.26
N THR A 348 -11.58 27.94 -14.37
CA THR A 348 -12.35 27.65 -15.57
C THR A 348 -11.94 26.31 -16.18
N VAL A 349 -12.92 25.45 -16.38
CA VAL A 349 -12.81 24.28 -17.25
C VAL A 349 -13.60 24.69 -18.48
N GLU A 350 -12.91 25.12 -19.54
CA GLU A 350 -13.58 25.47 -20.80
C GLU A 350 -14.45 24.27 -21.23
N ALA A 351 -15.77 24.44 -21.11
CA ALA A 351 -16.71 23.59 -21.82
C ALA A 351 -16.57 23.99 -23.29
N ASN A 352 -16.36 23.02 -24.18
CA ASN A 352 -16.30 23.25 -25.62
C ASN A 352 -17.35 24.27 -26.06
N GLU A 353 -16.90 25.21 -26.87
CA GLU A 353 -17.60 26.36 -27.46
C GLU A 353 -19.11 26.19 -27.61
N SER A 354 -19.84 27.15 -27.05
CA SER A 354 -21.24 27.42 -27.37
C SER A 354 -21.35 27.84 -28.84
N VAL A 355 -22.04 27.05 -29.65
CA VAL A 355 -22.72 27.55 -30.85
C VAL A 355 -24.11 28.03 -30.43
N SER A 356 -24.38 29.28 -30.75
CA SER A 356 -25.54 30.11 -30.39
C SER A 356 -26.92 29.55 -30.80
N GLU A 357 -27.93 29.93 -30.01
CA GLU A 357 -29.34 29.52 -30.03
C GLU A 357 -30.15 29.95 -31.27
N GLU A 358 -31.14 29.12 -31.63
CA GLU A 358 -32.51 29.55 -32.00
C GLU A 358 -33.52 28.39 -31.82
N PRO A 359 -34.83 28.67 -31.65
CA PRO A 359 -35.70 27.97 -30.71
C PRO A 359 -36.54 26.86 -31.33
N THR A 360 -36.85 25.80 -30.57
CA THR A 360 -37.99 24.93 -30.91
C THR A 360 -38.67 24.32 -29.69
N LEU A 361 -40.00 24.35 -29.76
CA LEU A 361 -40.98 23.96 -28.76
C LEU A 361 -40.80 22.54 -28.17
N GLY A 362 -41.26 22.45 -26.92
CA GLY A 362 -41.21 21.32 -25.99
C GLY A 362 -41.55 19.93 -26.53
N LEU A 363 -40.92 18.95 -25.87
CA LEU A 363 -41.41 17.58 -25.71
C LEU A 363 -40.81 16.96 -24.42
N ALA A 364 -41.71 16.64 -23.49
CA ALA A 364 -41.67 15.64 -22.41
C ALA A 364 -40.37 15.36 -21.63
N LEU A 365 -40.45 15.57 -20.32
CA LEU A 365 -39.59 15.04 -19.28
C LEU A 365 -39.41 13.51 -19.43
N GLY A 366 -38.25 13.08 -19.93
CA GLY A 366 -37.74 11.73 -19.72
C GLY A 366 -37.15 11.60 -18.31
N PRO A 367 -37.06 10.38 -17.75
CA PRO A 367 -36.54 10.19 -16.40
C PRO A 367 -35.10 10.71 -16.31
N GLU A 368 -34.77 11.36 -15.19
CA GLU A 368 -33.40 11.78 -14.88
C GLU A 368 -32.43 10.62 -15.13
N PRO A 369 -31.27 10.85 -15.78
CA PRO A 369 -30.24 9.83 -15.86
C PRO A 369 -29.83 9.47 -14.44
N VAL A 370 -30.16 8.23 -14.05
CA VAL A 370 -29.76 7.65 -12.77
C VAL A 370 -28.25 7.74 -12.68
N VAL A 371 -27.77 8.71 -11.90
CA VAL A 371 -26.37 8.82 -11.51
C VAL A 371 -26.03 7.50 -10.81
N PRO A 372 -25.14 6.67 -11.36
CA PRO A 372 -24.74 5.47 -10.64
C PRO A 372 -24.09 5.92 -9.32
N PRO A 373 -24.50 5.36 -8.18
CA PRO A 373 -23.95 5.77 -6.90
C PRO A 373 -22.42 5.56 -6.90
N PRO A 374 -21.66 6.34 -6.12
CA PRO A 374 -20.21 6.17 -6.01
C PRO A 374 -19.89 4.71 -5.68
N THR A 375 -19.06 4.07 -6.51
CA THR A 375 -18.60 2.69 -6.31
C THR A 375 -17.79 2.58 -5.01
N ARG A 376 -18.51 2.28 -3.93
CA ARG A 376 -18.05 1.78 -2.63
C ARG A 376 -19.02 0.68 -2.21
N SER A 377 -18.78 -0.55 -2.64
CA SER A 377 -19.69 -1.70 -2.39
C SER A 377 -19.68 -2.25 -0.94
N TYR A 378 -19.41 -1.41 0.05
CA TYR A 378 -19.66 -1.75 1.46
C TYR A 378 -20.16 -0.57 2.29
N THR A 379 -20.19 0.65 1.76
CA THR A 379 -20.82 1.78 2.45
C THR A 379 -22.34 1.78 2.28
N THR A 380 -22.90 0.93 1.40
CA THR A 380 -24.34 0.75 1.20
C THR A 380 -24.96 -0.33 2.07
N GLN A 381 -24.16 -1.27 2.60
CA GLN A 381 -24.59 -2.22 3.63
C GLN A 381 -24.24 -1.66 5.00
N THR A 382 -25.22 -1.64 5.92
CA THR A 382 -25.01 -1.20 7.31
C THR A 382 -23.89 -2.01 7.98
N TRP A 383 -23.84 -3.32 7.70
CA TRP A 383 -22.91 -4.28 8.31
C TRP A 383 -22.21 -5.15 7.25
N TYR A 384 -20.90 -5.30 7.33
CA TYR A 384 -20.10 -6.18 6.47
C TYR A 384 -19.01 -6.92 7.27
N PRO A 385 -18.55 -8.11 6.82
CA PRO A 385 -17.52 -8.86 7.54
C PRO A 385 -16.24 -8.07 7.80
N GLY A 386 -15.75 -8.14 9.04
CA GLY A 386 -14.56 -7.45 9.54
C GLY A 386 -14.77 -5.98 9.94
N LEU A 387 -16.00 -5.45 9.85
CA LEU A 387 -16.36 -4.15 10.42
C LEU A 387 -16.32 -4.21 11.95
N ASP A 388 -15.66 -3.23 12.57
CA ASP A 388 -15.63 -3.05 14.02
C ASP A 388 -16.92 -2.41 14.54
N VAL A 389 -17.41 -2.95 15.66
CA VAL A 389 -18.71 -2.59 16.26
C VAL A 389 -18.60 -2.55 17.78
N ALA A 390 -19.48 -1.79 18.42
CA ALA A 390 -19.61 -1.73 19.88
C ALA A 390 -21.04 -2.10 20.29
N HIS A 391 -21.16 -2.75 21.45
CA HIS A 391 -22.43 -3.05 22.11
C HIS A 391 -22.33 -2.75 23.62
N PRO A 392 -23.33 -2.11 24.26
CA PRO A 392 -23.28 -1.73 25.67
C PRO A 392 -22.98 -2.90 26.63
N GLU A 393 -23.53 -4.08 26.36
CA GLU A 393 -23.35 -5.27 27.21
C GLU A 393 -22.05 -6.04 26.93
N PHE A 394 -21.58 -6.05 25.68
CA PHE A 394 -20.50 -6.95 25.24
C PHE A 394 -19.19 -6.22 24.88
N GLY A 395 -19.21 -4.88 24.87
CA GLY A 395 -18.06 -4.07 24.52
C GLY A 395 -17.74 -4.08 23.02
N HIS A 396 -16.45 -4.04 22.69
CA HIS A 396 -15.96 -4.02 21.31
C HIS A 396 -16.03 -5.40 20.66
N GLY A 397 -16.40 -5.43 19.39
CA GLY A 397 -16.42 -6.63 18.58
C GLY A 397 -16.25 -6.34 17.10
N TRP A 398 -16.38 -7.39 16.30
CA TRP A 398 -16.32 -7.30 14.86
C TRP A 398 -17.33 -8.22 14.19
N VAL A 399 -17.89 -7.77 13.07
CA VAL A 399 -18.89 -8.52 12.30
C VAL A 399 -18.22 -9.74 11.64
N GLN A 400 -18.69 -10.96 11.95
CA GLN A 400 -18.26 -12.18 11.26
C GLN A 400 -19.05 -12.43 9.98
N GLY A 401 -20.32 -12.03 9.97
CA GLY A 401 -21.22 -12.19 8.83
C GLY A 401 -22.51 -11.39 9.01
N SER A 402 -23.10 -10.98 7.89
CA SER A 402 -24.37 -10.24 7.84
C SER A 402 -25.22 -10.75 6.68
N GLY A 403 -26.54 -10.73 6.85
CA GLY A 403 -27.51 -11.15 5.84
C GLY A 403 -28.88 -11.48 6.43
N HIS A 404 -29.92 -11.45 5.58
CA HIS A 404 -31.30 -11.79 5.98
C HIS A 404 -31.80 -11.03 7.22
N GLY A 405 -31.47 -9.73 7.33
CA GLY A 405 -31.86 -8.90 8.47
C GLY A 405 -31.17 -9.24 9.79
N ARG A 406 -30.10 -10.06 9.77
CA ARG A 406 -29.33 -10.45 10.95
C ARG A 406 -27.85 -10.13 10.76
N VAL A 407 -27.17 -9.90 11.88
CA VAL A 407 -25.72 -9.66 11.94
C VAL A 407 -25.13 -10.50 13.06
N THR A 408 -24.08 -11.25 12.75
CA THR A 408 -23.32 -12.02 13.74
C THR A 408 -22.03 -11.30 14.06
N VAL A 409 -21.84 -10.97 15.33
CA VAL A 409 -20.72 -10.19 15.86
C VAL A 409 -19.96 -11.06 16.83
N ARG A 410 -18.63 -11.02 16.77
CA ARG A 410 -17.75 -11.60 17.77
C ARG A 410 -17.16 -10.49 18.62
N PHE A 411 -17.37 -10.57 19.93
CA PHE A 411 -16.87 -9.57 20.88
C PHE A 411 -15.53 -10.04 21.43
N GLU A 412 -14.47 -9.48 20.89
CA GLU A 412 -13.09 -9.79 21.25
C GLU A 412 -12.18 -8.61 20.89
N THR A 413 -11.10 -8.47 21.65
CA THR A 413 -10.05 -7.48 21.47
C THR A 413 -8.70 -8.13 21.76
N ARG A 414 -7.62 -7.37 21.57
CA ARG A 414 -6.27 -7.79 21.99
C ARG A 414 -6.23 -8.18 23.48
N SER A 415 -6.86 -7.41 24.35
CA SER A 415 -6.76 -7.59 25.81
C SER A 415 -7.76 -8.60 26.37
N THR A 416 -8.96 -8.69 25.78
CA THR A 416 -10.01 -9.61 26.25
C THR A 416 -9.75 -11.07 25.84
N GLY A 417 -8.95 -11.30 24.81
CA GLY A 417 -8.73 -12.65 24.28
C GLY A 417 -9.92 -13.15 23.43
N PRO A 418 -9.96 -14.45 23.08
CA PRO A 418 -11.07 -15.01 22.30
C PRO A 418 -12.39 -14.89 23.05
N GLY A 419 -13.37 -14.17 22.47
CA GLY A 419 -14.66 -13.94 23.10
C GLY A 419 -15.85 -14.53 22.34
N PRO A 420 -17.08 -14.35 22.86
CA PRO A 420 -18.27 -15.01 22.33
C PRO A 420 -18.73 -14.39 20.99
N ALA A 421 -19.42 -15.21 20.18
CA ALA A 421 -20.20 -14.72 19.06
C ALA A 421 -21.68 -14.62 19.44
N ARG A 422 -22.33 -13.52 19.04
CA ARG A 422 -23.76 -13.27 19.22
C ARG A 422 -24.37 -12.82 17.90
N THR A 423 -25.65 -13.12 17.70
CA THR A 423 -26.38 -12.73 16.50
C THR A 423 -27.54 -11.82 16.87
N PHE A 424 -27.54 -10.62 16.29
CA PHE A 424 -28.51 -9.56 16.52
C PHE A 424 -29.40 -9.35 15.29
N ALA A 425 -30.49 -8.62 15.48
CA ALA A 425 -31.18 -7.99 14.36
C ALA A 425 -30.27 -6.93 13.72
N ALA A 426 -30.38 -6.73 12.40
CA ALA A 426 -29.53 -5.77 11.69
C ALA A 426 -29.85 -4.30 12.07
N ASP A 427 -30.99 -4.03 12.68
CA ASP A 427 -31.45 -2.74 13.17
C ASP A 427 -31.39 -2.65 14.72
N ASP A 428 -30.65 -3.56 15.37
CA ASP A 428 -30.49 -3.55 16.82
C ASP A 428 -29.93 -2.20 17.31
N PRO A 429 -30.63 -1.48 18.20
CA PRO A 429 -30.23 -0.14 18.63
C PRO A 429 -28.97 -0.15 19.51
N GLY A 430 -28.62 -1.30 20.11
CA GLY A 430 -27.41 -1.47 20.89
C GLY A 430 -26.17 -1.64 20.01
N LEU A 431 -26.31 -1.97 18.72
CA LEU A 431 -25.19 -2.22 17.84
C LEU A 431 -24.80 -0.96 17.05
N THR A 432 -23.59 -0.46 17.32
CA THR A 432 -23.05 0.75 16.68
C THR A 432 -21.68 0.50 16.05
N ARG A 433 -21.26 1.34 15.10
CA ARG A 433 -19.90 1.28 14.56
C ARG A 433 -18.90 1.74 15.62
N ALA A 434 -17.82 1.00 15.79
CA ALA A 434 -16.75 1.33 16.74
C ALA A 434 -15.52 1.90 16.05
N ASP A 435 -14.70 2.62 16.81
CA ASP A 435 -13.34 2.95 16.39
C ASP A 435 -12.51 1.66 16.35
N PRO A 436 -11.89 1.30 15.20
CA PRO A 436 -11.05 0.11 15.14
C PRO A 436 -9.85 0.14 16.10
N LEU A 437 -9.42 1.31 16.59
CA LEU A 437 -8.35 1.43 17.59
C LEU A 437 -8.75 0.84 18.95
N ASP A 438 -10.04 0.81 19.29
CA ASP A 438 -10.50 0.20 20.54
C ASP A 438 -10.30 -1.32 20.56
N SER A 439 -10.07 -1.96 19.40
CA SER A 439 -9.67 -3.38 19.34
C SER A 439 -8.28 -3.67 19.92
N LEU A 440 -7.47 -2.65 20.18
CA LEU A 440 -6.18 -2.76 20.86
C LEU A 440 -6.31 -2.79 22.39
N ARG A 441 -7.46 -2.39 22.93
CA ARG A 441 -7.69 -2.18 24.36
C ARG A 441 -8.27 -3.39 25.07
#